data_AF-X1CJN9-F1
#
_entry.id   AF-X1CJN9-F1
#
_cell.length_a   1.000
_cell.length_b   1.000
_cell.length_c   1.000
_cell.angle_alpha   90.00
_cell.angle_beta   90.00
_cell.angle_gamma   90.00
#
_symmetry.space_group_name_H-M   'P 1'
#
loop_
_entity.id
_entity.type
_entity.pdbx_description
1 polymer ?
#
loop_
_entity_poly.entity_id
_entity_poly.type
_entity_poly.pdbx_seq_one_letter_code
_entity_poly.pdbx_strand_id
1 'polypeptide(L)'
;ADTGTTEYPTVSAESSELEERIKQELLERKQETKKEIITPEKLIARARNKRDKIWYHVLNYLVYQAEDHIASKELLYEMLKEVTSKSPIDPIPENQFYFGLGYILRLTLNEKKVVKYFRGGKFKINIGIKGISDILEEVGVPISTRPILKEEEKREMYKEFLNDDFFDQI
;
A
#
# COMPACT_ATOMS: atom_id res chain seq x y z
N ALA A 1 -42.15 -17.83 -48.56
CA ALA A 1 -42.13 -17.82 -47.09
C ALA A 1 -41.33 -19.04 -46.67
N ASP A 2 -40.11 -18.83 -46.21
CA ASP A 2 -39.18 -19.87 -45.79
C ASP A 2 -39.03 -19.76 -44.27
N THR A 3 -39.43 -20.80 -43.54
CA THR A 3 -39.46 -20.82 -42.07
C THR A 3 -38.19 -21.49 -41.56
N GLY A 4 -37.19 -20.66 -41.24
CA GLY A 4 -35.97 -21.09 -40.55
C GLY A 4 -36.23 -21.35 -39.07
N THR A 5 -36.40 -22.62 -38.70
CA THR A 5 -36.39 -23.10 -37.32
C THR A 5 -34.96 -23.03 -36.78
N THR A 6 -34.71 -22.16 -35.80
CA THR A 6 -33.39 -22.06 -35.15
C THR A 6 -33.34 -23.07 -34.00
N GLU A 7 -32.56 -24.14 -34.17
CA GLU A 7 -32.21 -25.06 -33.09
C GLU A 7 -31.28 -24.36 -32.10
N TYR A 8 -31.68 -24.27 -30.83
CA TYR A 8 -30.80 -23.84 -29.75
C TYR A 8 -29.90 -25.01 -29.33
N PRO A 9 -28.58 -24.81 -29.18
CA PRO A 9 -27.69 -25.89 -28.75
C PRO A 9 -27.99 -26.26 -27.30
N THR A 10 -28.16 -27.56 -27.08
CA THR A 10 -28.31 -28.18 -25.76
C THR A 10 -27.08 -27.86 -24.90
N VAL A 11 -27.28 -27.10 -23.82
CA VAL A 11 -26.24 -26.85 -22.81
C VAL A 11 -25.88 -28.19 -22.20
N SER A 12 -24.65 -28.65 -22.42
CA SER A 12 -24.17 -29.95 -21.93
C SER A 12 -24.08 -29.93 -20.40
N ALA A 13 -24.50 -31.03 -19.77
CA ALA A 13 -24.45 -31.23 -18.31
C ALA A 13 -23.04 -31.10 -17.70
N GLU A 14 -21.99 -31.22 -18.54
CA GLU A 14 -20.59 -31.02 -18.16
C GLU A 14 -20.27 -29.57 -17.81
N SER A 15 -20.99 -28.60 -18.38
CA SER A 15 -20.82 -27.17 -18.09
C SER A 15 -21.34 -26.80 -16.70
N SER A 16 -22.40 -27.44 -16.21
CA SER A 16 -22.96 -27.18 -14.88
C SER A 16 -22.09 -27.75 -13.76
N GLU A 17 -21.49 -28.93 -13.96
CA GLU A 17 -20.63 -29.56 -12.96
C GLU A 17 -19.32 -28.77 -12.76
N LEU A 18 -18.76 -28.22 -13.85
CA LEU A 18 -17.58 -27.37 -13.80
C LEU A 18 -17.85 -26.04 -13.09
N GLU A 19 -19.02 -25.42 -13.35
CA GLU A 19 -19.44 -24.21 -12.63
C GLU A 19 -19.67 -24.44 -11.14
N GLU A 20 -20.28 -25.57 -10.76
CA GLU A 20 -20.49 -25.94 -9.36
C GLU A 20 -19.17 -26.20 -8.63
N ARG A 21 -18.20 -26.85 -9.29
CA ARG A 21 -16.83 -27.02 -8.76
C ARG A 21 -16.12 -25.69 -8.57
N ILE A 22 -16.21 -24.77 -9.53
CA ILE A 22 -15.63 -23.41 -9.41
C ILE A 22 -16.29 -22.65 -8.26
N LYS A 23 -17.62 -22.73 -8.12
CA LYS A 23 -18.35 -22.08 -7.01
C LYS A 23 -17.96 -22.67 -5.65
N GLN A 24 -17.81 -23.99 -5.55
CA GLN A 24 -17.35 -24.66 -4.33
C GLN A 24 -15.92 -24.27 -3.98
N GLU A 25 -14.99 -24.28 -4.94
CA GLU A 25 -13.60 -23.86 -4.71
C GLU A 25 -13.51 -22.39 -4.27
N LEU A 26 -14.32 -21.51 -4.86
CA LEU A 26 -14.44 -20.11 -4.44
C LEU A 26 -15.05 -19.96 -3.04
N LEU A 27 -15.96 -20.86 -2.63
CA LEU A 27 -16.59 -20.87 -1.31
C LEU A 27 -15.64 -21.41 -0.24
N GLU A 28 -14.88 -22.46 -0.56
CA GLU A 28 -13.84 -23.05 0.29
C GLU A 28 -12.71 -22.04 0.54
N ARG A 29 -12.23 -21.34 -0.51
CA ARG A 29 -11.27 -20.22 -0.35
C ARG A 29 -11.83 -19.11 0.55
N LYS A 30 -13.13 -18.80 0.47
CA LYS A 30 -13.79 -17.83 1.35
C LYS A 30 -13.88 -18.33 2.81
N GLN A 31 -14.04 -19.63 3.04
CA GLN A 31 -14.14 -20.25 4.37
C GLN A 31 -12.76 -20.47 5.03
N GLU A 32 -11.72 -20.79 4.26
CA GLU A 32 -10.32 -20.80 4.71
C GLU A 32 -9.84 -19.40 5.10
N THR A 33 -10.47 -18.36 4.55
CA THR A 33 -10.35 -16.98 5.03
C THR A 33 -11.16 -16.75 6.32
N LYS A 34 -11.12 -17.67 7.30
CA LYS A 34 -11.41 -17.30 8.69
C LYS A 34 -10.40 -16.22 9.05
N LYS A 35 -10.84 -14.97 9.01
CA LYS A 35 -10.00 -13.78 9.21
C LYS A 35 -9.17 -13.99 10.47
N GLU A 36 -7.89 -14.28 10.27
CA GLU A 36 -6.96 -14.39 11.38
C GLU A 36 -7.07 -13.11 12.21
N ILE A 37 -7.42 -13.26 13.48
CA ILE A 37 -7.50 -12.11 14.39
C ILE A 37 -6.07 -11.60 14.58
N ILE A 38 -5.82 -10.40 14.06
CA ILE A 38 -4.54 -9.70 14.25
C ILE A 38 -4.56 -9.08 15.65
N THR A 39 -3.82 -9.71 16.56
CA THR A 39 -3.55 -9.19 17.91
C THR A 39 -2.46 -8.12 17.88
N PRO A 40 -2.27 -7.33 18.96
CA PRO A 40 -1.17 -6.37 19.06
C PRO A 40 0.20 -6.98 18.74
N GLU A 41 0.51 -8.15 19.29
CA GLU A 41 1.81 -8.82 19.13
C GLU A 41 2.04 -9.21 17.66
N LYS A 42 0.99 -9.69 16.98
CA LYS A 42 1.06 -9.99 15.54
C LYS A 42 1.25 -8.73 14.70
N LEU A 43 0.60 -7.63 15.09
CA LEU A 43 0.77 -6.35 14.40
C LEU A 43 2.19 -5.81 14.58
N ILE A 44 2.74 -5.89 15.80
CA ILE A 44 4.13 -5.54 16.12
C ILE A 44 5.11 -6.36 15.26
N ALA A 45 4.97 -7.70 15.28
CA ALA A 45 5.82 -8.58 14.50
C ALA A 45 5.76 -8.27 12.98
N ARG A 46 4.56 -8.01 12.46
CA ARG A 46 4.35 -7.60 11.07
C ARG A 46 5.01 -6.27 10.74
N ALA A 47 4.97 -5.31 11.67
CA ALA A 47 5.44 -3.94 11.47
C ALA A 47 6.96 -3.83 11.58
N ARG A 48 7.61 -4.58 12.49
CA ARG A 48 9.08 -4.56 12.71
C ARG A 48 9.89 -4.70 11.41
N ASN A 49 9.49 -5.62 10.53
CA ASN A 49 10.18 -5.88 9.27
C ASN A 49 9.66 -5.03 8.08
N LYS A 50 8.75 -4.08 8.34
CA LYS A 50 8.08 -3.27 7.32
C LYS A 50 8.11 -1.78 7.67
N ARG A 51 9.07 -1.36 8.48
CA ARG A 51 9.27 0.03 8.91
C ARG A 51 9.62 0.97 7.74
N ASP A 52 10.06 0.40 6.62
CA ASP A 52 10.34 1.11 5.36
C ASP A 52 9.09 1.34 4.49
N LYS A 53 7.97 0.66 4.77
CA LYS A 53 6.80 0.68 3.89
C LYS A 53 5.96 1.94 4.09
N ILE A 54 5.44 2.47 2.98
CA ILE A 54 4.54 3.64 2.95
C ILE A 54 3.45 3.57 4.01
N TRP A 55 2.77 2.42 4.15
CA TRP A 55 1.69 2.28 5.14
C TRP A 55 2.16 2.53 6.58
N TYR A 56 3.40 2.17 6.91
CA TYR A 56 3.97 2.34 8.25
C TYR A 56 4.37 3.80 8.50
N HIS A 57 4.96 4.45 7.49
CA HIS A 57 5.23 5.88 7.49
C HIS A 57 3.94 6.69 7.68
N VAL A 58 2.90 6.36 6.93
CA VAL A 58 1.58 7.01 7.00
C VAL A 58 0.92 6.76 8.35
N LEU A 59 0.99 5.55 8.88
CA LEU A 59 0.42 5.24 10.19
C LEU A 59 1.09 6.07 11.30
N ASN A 60 2.41 6.20 11.27
CA ASN A 60 3.15 7.06 12.19
C ASN A 60 2.76 8.54 12.03
N TYR A 61 2.68 9.02 10.79
CA TYR A 61 2.25 10.40 10.52
C TYR A 61 0.86 10.68 11.09
N LEU A 62 -0.11 9.78 10.85
CA LEU A 62 -1.47 9.94 11.36
C LEU A 62 -1.53 9.93 12.89
N VAL A 63 -0.70 9.13 13.57
CA VAL A 63 -0.72 9.04 15.03
C VAL A 63 -0.04 10.25 15.68
N TYR A 64 1.10 10.69 15.15
CA TYR A 64 1.97 11.65 15.86
C TYR A 64 2.03 13.06 15.27
N GLN A 65 1.64 13.25 14.00
CA GLN A 65 1.85 14.51 13.29
C GLN A 65 0.57 15.11 12.73
N ALA A 66 -0.38 14.27 12.30
CA ALA A 66 -1.64 14.73 11.77
C ALA A 66 -2.52 15.31 12.88
N GLU A 67 -3.01 16.53 12.66
CA GLU A 67 -4.07 17.12 13.48
C GLU A 67 -5.30 16.20 13.49
N ASP A 68 -5.93 16.02 14.66
CA ASP A 68 -7.08 15.12 14.86
C ASP A 68 -6.90 13.68 14.35
N HIS A 69 -5.64 13.26 14.15
CA HIS A 69 -5.27 11.99 13.55
C HIS A 69 -5.91 11.75 12.17
N ILE A 70 -6.11 12.83 11.41
CA ILE A 70 -6.73 12.83 10.09
C ILE A 70 -5.83 13.52 9.05
N ALA A 71 -5.69 12.93 7.87
CA ALA A 71 -4.96 13.54 6.76
C ALA A 71 -5.60 13.20 5.41
N SER A 72 -5.56 14.14 4.46
CA SER A 72 -5.92 13.84 3.07
C SER A 72 -4.82 13.04 2.38
N LYS A 73 -5.20 12.33 1.32
CA LYS A 73 -4.29 11.58 0.46
C LYS A 73 -3.16 12.46 -0.09
N GLU A 74 -3.52 13.68 -0.50
CA GLU A 74 -2.62 14.68 -1.08
C GLU A 74 -1.64 15.20 -0.01
N LEU A 75 -2.13 15.49 1.20
CA LEU A 75 -1.27 15.90 2.31
C LEU A 75 -0.27 14.81 2.68
N LEU A 76 -0.73 13.55 2.76
CA LEU A 76 0.14 12.42 3.03
C LEU A 76 1.24 12.27 1.98
N TYR A 77 0.92 12.50 0.70
CA TYR A 77 1.91 12.47 -0.36
C TYR A 77 2.93 13.59 -0.19
N GLU A 78 2.50 14.84 -0.03
CA GLU A 78 3.41 15.98 0.12
C GLU A 78 4.37 15.81 1.31
N MET A 79 3.87 15.26 2.43
CA MET A 79 4.67 15.08 3.64
C MET A 79 5.64 13.89 3.57
N LEU A 80 5.34 12.87 2.76
CA LEU A 80 6.06 11.59 2.82
C LEU A 80 6.74 11.18 1.50
N LYS A 81 6.52 11.89 0.39
CA LYS A 81 7.04 11.52 -0.94
C LYS A 81 8.55 11.40 -0.98
N GLU A 82 9.24 12.26 -0.23
CA GLU A 82 10.71 12.30 -0.17
C GLU A 82 11.28 11.14 0.66
N VAL A 83 10.71 10.90 1.85
CA VAL A 83 11.24 9.89 2.79
C VAL A 83 10.86 8.46 2.42
N THR A 84 9.81 8.29 1.62
CA THR A 84 9.38 6.99 1.09
C THR A 84 9.95 6.70 -0.30
N SER A 85 10.72 7.62 -0.89
CA SER A 85 11.41 7.38 -2.14
C SER A 85 12.59 6.42 -1.98
N LYS A 86 12.83 5.66 -3.06
CA LYS A 86 14.06 4.89 -3.23
C LYS A 86 15.10 5.63 -4.08
N SER A 87 14.71 6.72 -4.74
CA SER A 87 15.63 7.58 -5.47
C SER A 87 16.27 8.56 -4.48
N PRO A 88 17.60 8.77 -4.54
CA PRO A 88 18.25 9.78 -3.73
C PRO A 88 17.86 11.21 -4.16
N ILE A 89 17.38 11.39 -5.38
CA ILE A 89 17.13 12.70 -5.99
C ILE A 89 15.63 12.97 -6.15
N ASP A 90 14.89 11.99 -6.65
CA ASP A 90 13.48 12.16 -6.98
C ASP A 90 12.57 11.70 -5.84
N PRO A 91 11.43 12.37 -5.61
CA PRO A 91 10.37 11.83 -4.77
C PRO A 91 9.78 10.55 -5.39
N ILE A 92 9.13 9.73 -4.57
CA ILE A 92 8.36 8.59 -5.08
C ILE A 92 7.25 9.08 -6.03
N PRO A 93 6.98 8.40 -7.15
CA PRO A 93 5.85 8.73 -8.01
C PRO A 93 4.51 8.64 -7.26
N GLU A 94 3.62 9.62 -7.51
CA GLU A 94 2.35 9.78 -6.80
C GLU A 94 1.46 8.51 -6.89
N ASN A 95 1.35 7.92 -8.07
CA ASN A 95 0.59 6.68 -8.29
C ASN A 95 1.14 5.51 -7.45
N GLN A 96 2.46 5.40 -7.31
CA GLN A 96 3.11 4.37 -6.49
C GLN A 96 2.85 4.63 -5.00
N PHE A 97 2.91 5.88 -4.57
CA PHE A 97 2.56 6.26 -3.19
C PHE A 97 1.12 5.88 -2.86
N TYR A 98 0.17 6.24 -3.73
CA TYR A 98 -1.25 5.93 -3.55
C TYR A 98 -1.55 4.43 -3.57
N PHE A 99 -0.84 3.66 -4.39
CA PHE A 99 -0.92 2.20 -4.33
C PHE A 99 -0.47 1.68 -2.95
N GLY A 100 0.61 2.23 -2.39
CA GLY A 100 1.09 1.92 -1.05
C GLY A 100 0.08 2.19 0.07
N LEU A 101 -0.77 3.23 -0.09
CA LEU A 101 -1.85 3.53 0.86
C LEU A 101 -2.89 2.41 0.95
N GLY A 102 -3.07 1.60 -0.09
CA GLY A 102 -4.03 0.49 -0.07
C GLY A 102 -3.79 -0.51 1.06
N TYR A 103 -2.54 -0.68 1.50
CA TYR A 103 -2.20 -1.58 2.60
C TYR A 103 -2.70 -1.08 3.95
N ILE A 104 -2.71 0.24 4.19
CA ILE A 104 -3.16 0.79 5.47
C ILE A 104 -4.65 0.53 5.72
N LEU A 105 -5.45 0.54 4.65
CA LEU A 105 -6.89 0.26 4.69
C LEU A 105 -7.20 -1.22 5.00
N ARG A 106 -6.21 -2.10 4.80
CA ARG A 106 -6.34 -3.52 5.12
C ARG A 106 -5.96 -3.82 6.57
N LEU A 107 -5.31 -2.90 7.28
CA LEU A 107 -4.90 -3.11 8.67
C LEU A 107 -6.11 -3.27 9.58
N THR A 108 -6.05 -4.32 10.38
CA THR A 108 -7.01 -4.62 11.43
C THR A 108 -6.27 -4.90 12.72
N LEU A 109 -6.88 -4.54 13.84
CA LEU A 109 -6.44 -4.88 15.19
C LEU A 109 -7.67 -5.33 15.96
N ASN A 110 -7.65 -6.55 16.51
CA ASN A 110 -8.79 -7.14 17.22
C ASN A 110 -10.10 -6.97 16.43
N GLU A 111 -10.07 -7.37 15.15
CA GLU A 111 -11.18 -7.30 14.18
C GLU A 111 -11.64 -5.90 13.75
N LYS A 112 -11.12 -4.83 14.36
CA LYS A 112 -11.43 -3.44 14.00
C LYS A 112 -10.44 -2.90 12.99
N LYS A 113 -10.93 -2.12 12.03
CA LYS A 113 -10.06 -1.37 11.10
C LYS A 113 -9.26 -0.33 11.88
N VAL A 114 -7.94 -0.34 11.70
CA VAL A 114 -7.04 0.64 12.33
C VAL A 114 -7.25 2.02 11.73
N VAL A 115 -7.42 2.10 10.41
CA VAL A 115 -7.63 3.34 9.66
C VAL A 115 -8.94 3.27 8.89
N LYS A 116 -9.70 4.35 8.92
CA LYS A 116 -10.92 4.56 8.12
C LYS A 116 -10.63 5.57 7.02
N TYR A 117 -11.16 5.30 5.83
CA TYR A 117 -11.15 6.23 4.70
C TYR A 117 -12.52 6.89 4.55
N PHE A 118 -12.54 8.21 4.42
CA PHE A 118 -13.77 9.00 4.27
C PHE A 118 -13.96 9.44 2.83
N ARG A 119 -15.22 9.75 2.49
CA ARG A 119 -15.54 10.49 1.25
C ARG A 119 -14.75 11.80 1.24
N GLY A 120 -14.06 12.09 0.14
CA GLY A 120 -13.17 13.26 0.02
C GLY A 120 -11.70 12.99 0.30
N GLY A 121 -11.23 11.73 0.28
CA GLY A 121 -9.79 11.45 0.23
C GLY A 121 -9.08 11.39 1.57
N LYS A 122 -9.80 11.39 2.70
CA LYS A 122 -9.19 11.50 4.04
C LYS A 122 -9.05 10.16 4.75
N PHE A 123 -7.92 9.97 5.42
CA PHE A 123 -7.60 8.83 6.27
C PHE A 123 -7.64 9.29 7.73
N LYS A 124 -8.30 8.52 8.61
CA LYS A 124 -8.32 8.77 10.06
C LYS A 124 -8.06 7.51 10.86
N ILE A 125 -7.37 7.63 11.99
CA ILE A 125 -7.31 6.55 12.97
C ILE A 125 -8.72 6.23 13.49
N ASN A 126 -9.06 4.95 13.54
CA ASN A 126 -10.39 4.42 13.85
C ASN A 126 -10.39 3.48 15.08
N ILE A 127 -9.26 3.45 15.80
CA ILE A 127 -9.10 2.74 17.07
C ILE A 127 -8.60 3.73 18.12
N GLY A 128 -8.56 3.32 19.39
CA GLY A 128 -8.02 4.16 20.46
C GLY A 128 -6.57 4.53 20.19
N ILE A 129 -6.26 5.83 20.26
CA ILE A 129 -4.93 6.37 19.95
C ILE A 129 -3.85 5.75 20.84
N LYS A 130 -4.12 5.63 22.14
CA LYS A 130 -3.19 5.01 23.09
C LYS A 130 -2.79 3.59 22.68
N GLY A 131 -3.75 2.77 22.26
CA GLY A 131 -3.47 1.38 21.88
C GLY A 131 -2.61 1.26 20.61
N ILE A 132 -2.71 2.22 19.69
CA ILE A 132 -1.86 2.20 18.49
C ILE A 132 -0.51 2.88 18.75
N SER A 133 -0.44 3.91 19.59
CA SER A 133 0.83 4.54 19.97
C SER A 133 1.74 3.56 20.70
N ASP A 134 1.20 2.78 21.65
CA ASP A 134 1.97 1.79 22.40
C ASP A 134 2.61 0.74 21.45
N ILE A 135 1.86 0.31 20.43
CA ILE A 135 2.35 -0.61 19.39
C ILE A 135 3.45 0.04 18.55
N LEU A 136 3.28 1.29 18.13
CA LEU A 136 4.25 2.00 17.29
C LEU A 136 5.54 2.30 18.06
N GLU A 137 5.44 2.62 19.35
CA GLU A 137 6.59 2.80 20.24
C GLU A 137 7.42 1.52 20.36
N GLU A 138 6.76 0.36 20.51
CA GLU A 138 7.47 -0.94 20.57
C GLU A 138 8.11 -1.33 19.22
N VAL A 139 7.51 -0.95 18.10
CA VAL A 139 8.07 -1.23 16.76
C VAL A 139 9.22 -0.29 16.42
N GLY A 140 9.13 0.96 16.84
CA GLY A 140 10.08 2.04 16.59
C GLY A 140 9.78 2.86 15.33
N VAL A 141 10.53 3.95 15.15
CA VAL A 141 10.29 4.96 14.12
C VAL A 141 10.33 4.42 12.67
N PRO A 142 9.64 5.03 11.69
CA PRO A 142 9.78 4.67 10.29
C PRO A 142 11.23 4.76 9.81
N ILE A 143 11.62 3.89 8.86
CA ILE A 143 12.96 3.87 8.28
C ILE A 143 12.86 4.35 6.84
N SER A 144 13.66 5.35 6.45
CA SER A 144 13.80 5.71 5.04
C SER A 144 14.83 4.78 4.39
N THR A 145 14.51 4.28 3.19
CA THR A 145 15.45 3.52 2.36
C THR A 145 16.08 4.38 1.27
N ARG A 146 15.83 5.69 1.31
CA ARG A 146 16.42 6.65 0.38
C ARG A 146 17.95 6.65 0.56
N PRO A 147 18.72 6.43 -0.53
CA PRO A 147 20.16 6.57 -0.46
C PRO A 147 20.54 8.03 -0.15
N ILE A 148 21.57 8.20 0.67
CA ILE A 148 22.13 9.52 1.00
C ILE A 148 23.32 9.74 0.07
N LEU A 149 23.15 10.57 -0.95
CA LEU A 149 24.26 11.04 -1.79
C LEU A 149 25.10 12.04 -0.99
N LYS A 150 26.40 11.79 -0.85
CA LYS A 150 27.32 12.79 -0.31
C LYS A 150 27.56 13.87 -1.36
N GLU A 151 27.83 15.10 -0.91
CA GLU A 151 28.10 16.24 -1.81
C GLU A 151 29.28 15.99 -2.76
N GLU A 152 30.28 15.21 -2.32
CA GLU A 152 31.42 14.81 -3.14
C GLU A 152 31.00 13.89 -4.31
N GLU A 153 30.24 12.84 -4.01
CA GLU A 153 29.69 11.90 -5.00
C GLU A 153 28.79 12.63 -6.02
N LYS A 154 27.98 13.57 -5.54
CA LYS A 154 27.13 14.39 -6.41
C LYS A 154 27.95 15.23 -7.39
N ARG A 155 29.05 15.85 -6.93
CA ARG A 155 29.95 16.65 -7.79
C ARG A 155 30.66 15.78 -8.82
N GLU A 156 31.07 14.57 -8.45
CA GLU A 156 31.68 13.62 -9.38
C GLU A 156 30.70 13.19 -10.46
N MET A 157 29.48 12.80 -10.09
CA MET A 157 28.42 12.45 -11.05
C MET A 157 28.11 13.60 -12.03
N TYR A 158 28.08 14.85 -11.56
CA TYR A 158 27.91 16.02 -12.44
C TYR A 158 29.07 16.20 -13.42
N LYS A 159 30.31 15.97 -12.98
CA LYS A 159 31.49 16.08 -13.85
C LYS A 159 31.49 14.97 -14.90
N GLU A 160 31.21 13.73 -14.53
CA GLU A 160 31.10 12.60 -15.45
C GLU A 160 30.01 12.84 -16.50
N PHE A 161 28.81 13.25 -16.07
CA PHE A 161 27.71 13.56 -16.98
C PHE A 161 28.06 14.66 -18.00
N LEU A 162 28.79 15.71 -17.58
CA LEU A 162 29.19 16.80 -18.47
C LEU A 162 30.34 16.41 -19.41
N ASN A 163 31.18 15.44 -19.01
CA ASN A 163 32.32 14.98 -19.80
C ASN A 163 31.93 13.95 -20.86
N ASP A 164 30.87 13.16 -20.63
CA ASP A 164 30.62 11.98 -21.46
C ASP A 164 29.92 12.25 -22.80
N ASP A 165 29.22 13.37 -23.04
CA ASP A 165 28.53 13.58 -24.35
C ASP A 165 28.11 15.03 -24.69
N PHE A 166 28.49 16.05 -23.91
CA PHE A 166 27.98 17.42 -24.15
C PHE A 166 28.79 18.24 -25.18
N PHE A 167 30.02 17.81 -25.55
CA PHE A 167 30.91 18.57 -26.43
C PHE A 167 31.22 17.92 -27.79
N ASP A 168 30.72 16.70 -28.06
CA ASP A 168 31.05 15.99 -29.30
C ASP A 168 30.09 16.28 -30.48
N GLN A 169 29.18 17.28 -30.36
CA GLN A 169 28.29 17.72 -31.46
C GLN A 169 28.06 19.25 -31.52
N ILE A 170 29.10 20.08 -31.34
CA ILE A 170 29.08 21.49 -31.76
C ILE A 170 30.23 21.77 -32.73
#